data_AF-A0A7S2IFT3-F1
#
_entry.id   AF-A0A7S2IFT3-F1
#
_cell.length_a   1.000
_cell.length_b   1.000
_cell.length_c   1.000
_cell.angle_alpha   90.00
_cell.angle_beta   90.00
_cell.angle_gamma   90.00
#
_symmetry.space_group_name_H-M   'P 1'
#
loop_
_entity.id
_entity.type
_entity.pdbx_description
1 polymer ?
#
loop_
_entity_poly.entity_id
_entity_poly.type
_entity_poly.pdbx_seq_one_letter_code
_entity_poly.pdbx_strand_id
1 'polypeptide(L)'
;MSQLVMQTKAQAATELVPVLVKVQLLQRRLLSEEHRRIFAESWNFIDAYLSCVYGPDSEMYLMLRQAMMARRALILIDGVDEGGQVRAQIETHIAKVLAPQGHIMLVTSRPAGVRAELFREHFHQLRLRPLSMEQQVTVVRQRLGTGHAAQESTEKLIEYIQDKMPVDSETGELVTGNPLVLSMVISIHMSLRFTDGGARMPHSSTALYAMASKAMLERVEHKQRSTPSHGSSASLDELIEAIFFQAHTRQRRVIDDGHLMAAAVSLHSAAQLSAIEFPSFTGKPAIGHYVEIVAGEHAGLFGVVGEANAFQQRGQGIFGGTSVSNDVENQEPCLEVQLDDPGNLESSGLQLPPVVVPLSC
;
A
#
# COMPACT_ATOMS: atom_id res chain seq x y z
N MET A 1 15.80 2.27 2.38
CA MET A 1 15.89 3.19 1.22
C MET A 1 16.35 2.40 0.02
N SER A 2 15.44 2.10 -0.91
CA SER A 2 15.80 1.48 -2.20
C SER A 2 16.06 2.62 -3.17
N GLN A 3 17.33 2.88 -3.49
CA GLN A 3 17.69 3.82 -4.54
C GLN A 3 17.59 3.10 -5.88
N LEU A 4 16.68 3.57 -6.73
CA LEU A 4 16.62 3.19 -8.13
C LEU A 4 17.81 3.86 -8.83
N VAL A 5 18.90 3.11 -9.05
CA VAL A 5 20.06 3.62 -9.79
C VAL A 5 19.77 3.48 -11.28
N MET A 6 19.34 4.57 -11.93
CA MET A 6 19.28 4.64 -13.40
C MET A 6 20.68 5.01 -13.93
N GLN A 7 21.41 4.02 -14.43
CA GLN A 7 22.59 4.28 -15.27
C GLN A 7 22.12 4.53 -16.71
N THR A 8 22.06 5.80 -17.11
CA THR A 8 21.80 6.19 -18.50
C THR A 8 23.12 6.17 -19.26
N LYS A 9 23.38 5.10 -20.01
CA LYS A 9 24.48 5.10 -20.98
C LYS A 9 24.01 5.91 -22.20
N ALA A 10 24.54 7.11 -22.36
CA ALA A 10 24.21 7.99 -23.47
C ALA A 10 24.63 7.37 -24.82
N GLN A 11 23.66 6.82 -25.53
CA GLN A 11 23.79 6.45 -26.94
C GLN A 11 22.44 6.65 -27.62
N ALA A 12 22.38 7.70 -28.48
CA ALA A 12 21.24 8.09 -29.31
C ALA A 12 19.86 7.93 -28.63
N ALA A 13 19.69 8.59 -27.48
CA ALA A 13 18.52 8.38 -26.64
C ALA A 13 17.25 8.95 -27.30
N THR A 14 16.38 8.07 -27.80
CA THR A 14 14.95 8.33 -27.75
C THR A 14 14.60 8.59 -26.28
N GLU A 15 14.37 9.84 -25.91
CA GLU A 15 13.99 10.23 -24.55
C GLU A 15 12.65 9.60 -24.20
N LEU A 16 12.70 8.46 -23.51
CA LEU A 16 11.51 7.80 -23.00
C LEU A 16 11.11 8.38 -21.65
N VAL A 17 9.80 8.55 -21.47
CA VAL A 17 9.18 8.98 -20.21
C VAL A 17 8.82 7.73 -19.41
N PRO A 18 9.45 7.46 -18.26
CA PRO A 18 9.14 6.27 -17.47
C PRO A 18 7.77 6.41 -16.80
N VAL A 19 6.92 5.40 -16.96
CA VAL A 19 5.59 5.30 -16.34
C VAL A 19 5.54 4.03 -15.51
N LEU A 20 5.61 4.14 -14.18
CA LEU A 20 5.53 2.99 -13.28
C LEU A 20 4.08 2.70 -12.91
N VAL A 21 3.63 1.48 -13.19
CA VAL A 21 2.32 0.97 -12.82
C VAL A 21 2.50 -0.27 -11.96
N LYS A 22 2.22 -0.13 -10.67
CA LYS A 22 2.16 -1.26 -9.74
C LYS A 22 0.83 -1.97 -9.93
N VAL A 23 0.85 -3.24 -10.33
CA VAL A 23 -0.38 -3.98 -10.62
C VAL A 23 -1.29 -4.08 -9.40
N GLN A 24 -0.73 -4.17 -8.20
CA GLN A 24 -1.53 -4.14 -6.97
C GLN A 24 -2.31 -2.83 -6.74
N LEU A 25 -1.85 -1.70 -7.28
CA LEU A 25 -2.59 -0.44 -7.22
C LEU A 25 -3.61 -0.34 -8.37
N LEU A 26 -3.21 -0.81 -9.56
CA LEU A 26 -4.11 -0.91 -10.70
C LEU A 26 -5.35 -1.76 -10.36
N GLN A 27 -5.17 -2.93 -9.72
CA GLN A 27 -6.28 -3.78 -9.31
C GLN A 27 -7.22 -3.06 -8.33
N ARG A 28 -6.68 -2.29 -7.36
CA ARG A 28 -7.47 -1.58 -6.34
C ARG A 28 -8.37 -0.56 -7.02
N ARG A 29 -7.85 0.15 -8.02
CA ARG A 29 -8.61 1.13 -8.81
C ARG A 29 -9.62 0.45 -9.73
N LEU A 30 -9.28 -0.67 -10.37
CA LEU A 30 -10.21 -1.45 -11.20
C LEU A 30 -11.42 -1.99 -10.42
N LEU A 31 -11.22 -2.37 -9.15
CA LEU A 31 -12.28 -2.89 -8.29
C LEU A 31 -13.13 -1.81 -7.61
N SER A 32 -12.72 -0.54 -7.69
CA SER A 32 -13.42 0.57 -7.07
C SER A 32 -14.59 1.01 -7.94
N GLU A 33 -15.79 1.07 -7.33
CA GLU A 33 -17.02 1.46 -8.03
C GLU A 33 -16.93 2.88 -8.59
N GLU A 34 -16.30 3.78 -7.84
CA GLU A 34 -16.04 5.17 -8.24
C GLU A 34 -15.31 5.27 -9.59
N HIS A 35 -14.33 4.40 -9.81
CA HIS A 35 -13.50 4.44 -11.01
C HIS A 35 -14.07 3.59 -12.16
N ARG A 36 -15.19 2.88 -11.97
CA ARG A 36 -15.76 1.96 -12.96
C ARG A 36 -15.99 2.63 -14.31
N ARG A 37 -16.54 3.85 -14.31
CA ARG A 37 -16.79 4.62 -15.55
C ARG A 37 -15.49 5.00 -16.25
N ILE A 38 -14.48 5.45 -15.50
CA ILE A 38 -13.16 5.86 -16.04
C ILE A 38 -12.53 4.69 -16.81
N PHE A 39 -12.51 3.49 -16.21
CA PHE A 39 -11.95 2.30 -16.88
C PHE A 39 -12.76 1.81 -18.09
N ALA A 40 -14.07 2.08 -18.12
CA ALA A 40 -14.93 1.73 -19.25
C ALA A 40 -14.75 2.68 -20.44
N GLU A 41 -14.46 3.95 -20.19
CA GLU A 41 -14.34 5.00 -21.21
C GLU A 41 -12.90 5.21 -21.71
N SER A 42 -11.90 4.85 -20.90
CA SER A 42 -10.49 4.95 -21.30
C SER A 42 -10.10 3.92 -22.37
N TRP A 43 -9.31 4.39 -23.33
CA TRP A 43 -8.71 3.59 -24.41
C TRP A 43 -7.77 2.47 -23.97
N ASN A 44 -7.21 2.54 -22.76
CA ASN A 44 -6.51 1.42 -22.11
C ASN A 44 -6.46 1.61 -20.58
N PHE A 45 -6.11 0.56 -19.85
CA PHE A 45 -6.05 0.54 -18.39
C PHE A 45 -4.96 1.43 -17.81
N ILE A 46 -3.89 1.72 -18.57
CA ILE A 46 -2.81 2.58 -18.11
C ILE A 46 -3.29 4.04 -18.10
N ASP A 47 -3.97 4.48 -19.15
CA ASP A 47 -4.60 5.81 -19.20
C ASP A 47 -5.64 6.00 -18.09
N ALA A 48 -6.54 5.02 -17.93
CA ALA A 48 -7.51 5.03 -16.84
C ALA A 48 -6.82 5.18 -15.48
N TYR A 49 -5.80 4.35 -15.23
CA TYR A 49 -5.01 4.39 -14.00
C TYR A 49 -4.36 5.76 -13.78
N LEU A 50 -3.72 6.33 -14.80
CA LEU A 50 -3.10 7.65 -14.70
C LEU A 50 -4.13 8.74 -14.41
N SER A 51 -5.31 8.67 -15.04
CA SER A 51 -6.42 9.58 -14.76
C SER A 51 -6.91 9.47 -13.32
N CYS A 52 -7.01 8.26 -12.76
CA CYS A 52 -7.38 8.06 -11.36
C CYS A 52 -6.30 8.53 -10.38
N VAL A 53 -5.01 8.42 -10.75
CA VAL A 53 -3.89 8.77 -9.87
C VAL A 53 -3.66 10.28 -9.80
N TYR A 54 -3.71 10.97 -10.94
CA TYR A 54 -3.35 12.38 -11.03
C TYR A 54 -4.56 13.31 -11.21
N GLY A 55 -5.72 12.77 -11.60
CA GLY A 55 -6.90 13.55 -11.98
C GLY A 55 -6.89 13.91 -13.48
N PRO A 56 -8.06 13.89 -14.16
CA PRO A 56 -8.17 14.05 -15.61
C PRO A 56 -7.74 15.43 -16.14
N ASP A 57 -7.79 16.46 -15.29
CA ASP A 57 -7.43 17.83 -15.67
C ASP A 57 -6.02 18.23 -15.22
N SER A 58 -5.26 17.30 -14.62
CA SER A 58 -3.91 17.62 -14.13
C SER A 58 -2.91 17.69 -15.28
N GLU A 59 -1.98 18.66 -15.19
CA GLU A 59 -0.87 18.79 -16.15
C GLU A 59 -0.03 17.51 -16.24
N MET A 60 0.14 16.82 -15.10
CA MET A 60 0.88 15.55 -15.04
C MET A 60 0.19 14.46 -15.85
N TYR A 61 -1.13 14.27 -15.68
CA TYR A 61 -1.88 13.30 -16.47
C TYR A 61 -1.83 13.64 -17.96
N LEU A 62 -2.07 14.90 -18.33
CA LEU A 62 -2.07 15.33 -19.73
C LEU A 62 -0.69 15.12 -20.38
N MET A 63 0.40 15.42 -19.68
CA MET A 63 1.76 15.16 -20.14
C MET A 63 2.01 13.66 -20.34
N LEU A 64 1.65 12.82 -19.37
CA LEU A 64 1.87 11.37 -19.46
C LEU A 64 1.00 10.73 -20.56
N ARG A 65 -0.25 11.17 -20.70
CA ARG A 65 -1.15 10.77 -21.78
C ARG A 65 -0.59 11.16 -23.14
N GLN A 66 -0.05 12.38 -23.29
CA GLN A 66 0.64 12.79 -24.52
C GLN A 66 1.87 11.93 -24.80
N ALA A 67 2.68 11.61 -23.79
CA ALA A 67 3.83 10.73 -23.96
C ALA A 67 3.43 9.33 -24.44
N MET A 68 2.32 8.78 -23.93
CA MET A 68 1.76 7.50 -24.40
C MET A 68 1.22 7.59 -25.84
N MET A 69 0.50 8.66 -26.17
CA MET A 69 0.00 8.91 -27.53
C MET A 69 1.15 9.02 -28.54
N ALA A 70 2.24 9.68 -28.14
CA ALA A 70 3.45 9.85 -28.95
C ALA A 70 4.39 8.62 -28.95
N ARG A 71 4.01 7.50 -28.30
CA ARG A 71 4.85 6.29 -28.14
C ARG A 71 6.23 6.57 -27.56
N ARG A 72 6.30 7.58 -26.69
CA ARG A 72 7.49 7.95 -25.92
C ARG A 72 7.45 7.48 -24.48
N ALA A 73 6.37 6.83 -24.04
CA ALA A 73 6.30 6.24 -22.70
C ALA A 73 7.04 4.89 -22.64
N LEU A 74 7.92 4.73 -21.64
CA LEU A 74 8.39 3.44 -21.18
C LEU A 74 7.48 2.98 -20.04
N ILE A 75 6.58 2.04 -20.32
CA ILE A 75 5.60 1.56 -19.33
C ILE A 75 6.22 0.40 -18.54
N LEU A 76 6.46 0.62 -17.25
CA LEU A 76 6.97 -0.36 -16.31
C LEU A 76 5.79 -0.95 -15.54
N ILE A 77 5.36 -2.14 -15.92
CA ILE A 77 4.27 -2.86 -15.26
C ILE A 77 4.89 -3.81 -14.23
N ASP A 78 4.73 -3.43 -12.96
CA ASP A 78 5.38 -4.12 -11.84
C ASP A 78 4.42 -5.12 -11.18
N GLY A 79 4.78 -6.39 -11.23
CA GLY A 79 4.14 -7.49 -10.50
C GLY A 79 2.79 -7.94 -11.06
N VAL A 80 2.71 -8.39 -12.32
CA VAL A 80 1.42 -8.80 -12.94
C VAL A 80 0.67 -9.86 -12.16
N ASP A 81 1.38 -10.75 -11.47
CA ASP A 81 0.80 -11.77 -10.60
C ASP A 81 0.16 -11.22 -9.31
N GLU A 82 0.38 -9.94 -9.00
CA GLU A 82 -0.23 -9.25 -7.85
C GLU A 82 -1.64 -8.74 -8.13
N GLY A 83 -2.20 -8.99 -9.33
CA GLY A 83 -3.53 -8.51 -9.75
C GLY A 83 -4.74 -9.15 -9.05
N GLY A 84 -4.51 -10.01 -8.05
CA GLY A 84 -5.55 -10.60 -7.20
C GLY A 84 -6.73 -11.16 -7.99
N GLN A 85 -7.95 -10.72 -7.65
CA GLN A 85 -9.19 -11.21 -8.25
C GLN A 85 -9.34 -10.84 -9.74
N VAL A 86 -8.74 -9.72 -10.17
CA VAL A 86 -8.82 -9.21 -11.55
C VAL A 86 -7.55 -9.49 -12.36
N ARG A 87 -6.65 -10.35 -11.86
CA ARG A 87 -5.38 -10.69 -12.52
C ARG A 87 -5.59 -11.12 -13.97
N ALA A 88 -6.53 -12.01 -14.22
CA ALA A 88 -6.80 -12.52 -15.57
C ALA A 88 -7.28 -11.41 -16.52
N GLN A 89 -8.03 -10.44 -16.02
CA GLN A 89 -8.48 -9.28 -16.79
C GLN A 89 -7.29 -8.37 -17.13
N ILE A 90 -6.43 -8.07 -16.16
CA ILE A 90 -5.22 -7.24 -16.33
C ILE A 90 -4.28 -7.88 -17.36
N GLU A 91 -3.94 -9.16 -17.20
CA GLU A 91 -3.08 -9.88 -18.16
C GLU A 91 -3.64 -9.86 -19.58
N THR A 92 -4.95 -10.10 -19.72
CA THR A 92 -5.60 -10.10 -21.04
C THR A 92 -5.56 -8.71 -21.66
N HIS A 93 -5.77 -7.65 -20.86
CA HIS A 93 -5.69 -6.28 -21.33
C HIS A 93 -4.26 -5.91 -21.77
N ILE A 94 -3.24 -6.29 -20.99
CA ILE A 94 -1.84 -6.04 -21.35
C ILE A 94 -1.51 -6.74 -22.68
N ALA A 95 -1.84 -8.02 -22.79
CA ALA A 95 -1.49 -8.83 -23.96
C ALA A 95 -2.29 -8.45 -25.22
N LYS A 96 -3.59 -8.16 -25.10
CA LYS A 96 -4.50 -8.02 -26.25
C LYS A 96 -4.91 -6.58 -26.57
N VAL A 97 -4.64 -5.63 -25.68
CA VAL A 97 -4.99 -4.21 -25.89
C VAL A 97 -3.74 -3.35 -25.87
N LEU A 98 -2.95 -3.42 -24.79
CA LEU A 98 -1.80 -2.53 -24.62
C LEU A 98 -0.64 -2.91 -25.53
N ALA A 99 -0.33 -4.20 -25.66
CA ALA A 99 0.77 -4.66 -26.51
C ALA A 99 0.56 -4.41 -28.00
N PRO A 100 -0.62 -4.66 -28.60
CA PRO A 100 -0.90 -4.31 -29.99
C PRO A 100 -0.83 -2.80 -30.29
N GLN A 101 -0.95 -1.94 -29.28
CA GLN A 101 -0.69 -0.52 -29.46
C GLN A 101 0.79 -0.26 -29.75
N GLY A 102 1.74 -1.12 -29.39
CA GLY A 102 3.15 -0.92 -29.68
C GLY A 102 3.82 0.10 -28.76
N HIS A 103 3.38 0.14 -27.49
CA HIS A 103 4.13 0.84 -26.44
C HIS A 103 5.41 0.06 -26.11
N ILE A 104 6.43 0.78 -25.64
CA ILE A 104 7.62 0.14 -25.08
C ILE A 104 7.31 -0.21 -23.63
N MET A 105 7.42 -1.50 -23.29
CA MET A 105 6.99 -2.00 -21.98
C MET A 105 8.00 -2.96 -21.37
N LEU A 106 8.15 -2.87 -20.05
CA LEU A 106 8.78 -3.90 -19.22
C LEU A 106 7.72 -4.43 -18.26
N VAL A 107 7.48 -5.73 -18.27
CA VAL A 107 6.46 -6.38 -17.47
C VAL A 107 7.12 -7.41 -16.57
N THR A 108 6.94 -7.29 -15.25
CA THR A 108 7.53 -8.22 -14.28
C THR A 108 6.45 -9.15 -13.71
N SER A 109 6.84 -10.40 -13.44
CA SER A 109 5.99 -11.36 -12.73
C SER A 109 6.81 -12.48 -12.11
N ARG A 110 6.26 -13.12 -11.06
CA ARG A 110 6.76 -14.42 -10.56
C ARG A 110 6.46 -15.56 -11.53
N PRO A 111 7.29 -16.62 -11.59
CA PRO A 111 7.13 -17.72 -12.56
C PRO A 111 5.77 -18.42 -12.51
N ALA A 112 5.23 -18.67 -11.31
CA ALA A 112 3.92 -19.33 -11.12
C ALA A 112 2.72 -18.39 -11.35
N GLY A 113 2.98 -17.11 -11.62
CA GLY A 113 2.02 -16.04 -11.49
C GLY A 113 1.39 -15.55 -12.79
N VAL A 114 1.90 -15.98 -13.95
CA VAL A 114 1.54 -15.42 -15.27
C VAL A 114 1.13 -16.49 -16.28
N ARG A 115 0.11 -16.18 -17.10
CA ARG A 115 -0.23 -16.98 -18.29
C ARG A 115 0.74 -16.68 -19.44
N ALA A 116 1.92 -17.31 -19.41
CA ALA A 116 3.01 -17.07 -20.36
C ALA A 116 2.59 -17.14 -21.85
N GLU A 117 1.61 -17.97 -22.18
CA GLU A 117 1.06 -18.11 -23.53
C GLU A 117 0.52 -16.79 -24.10
N LEU A 118 -0.13 -15.98 -23.26
CA LEU A 118 -0.71 -14.70 -23.71
C LEU A 118 0.35 -13.69 -24.16
N PHE A 119 1.57 -13.82 -23.66
CA PHE A 119 2.63 -12.83 -23.89
C PHE A 119 3.55 -13.25 -25.07
N ARG A 120 3.37 -14.43 -25.67
CA ARG A 120 4.29 -14.95 -26.70
C ARG A 120 4.36 -14.10 -27.98
N GLU A 121 3.26 -13.47 -28.36
CA GLU A 121 3.16 -12.76 -29.65
C GLU A 121 3.94 -11.44 -29.65
N HIS A 122 3.86 -10.67 -28.57
CA HIS A 122 4.37 -9.29 -28.53
C HIS A 122 5.52 -9.07 -27.54
N PHE A 123 5.94 -10.09 -26.76
CA PHE A 123 6.95 -9.91 -25.72
C PHE A 123 8.14 -10.86 -25.91
N HIS A 124 9.32 -10.32 -25.62
CA HIS A 124 10.50 -11.11 -25.32
C HIS A 124 10.45 -11.58 -23.87
N GLN A 125 10.58 -12.89 -23.65
CA GLN A 125 10.57 -13.48 -22.31
C GLN A 125 12.00 -13.55 -21.76
N LEU A 126 12.23 -12.88 -20.63
CA LEU A 126 13.49 -12.90 -19.91
C LEU A 126 13.27 -13.56 -18.55
N ARG A 127 14.24 -14.38 -18.12
CA ARG A 127 14.25 -14.98 -16.79
C ARG A 127 15.38 -14.36 -15.98
N LEU A 128 15.05 -13.73 -14.85
CA LEU A 128 16.05 -13.27 -13.91
C LEU A 128 16.65 -14.47 -13.18
N ARG A 129 17.96 -14.67 -13.34
CA ARG A 129 18.69 -15.74 -12.64
C ARG A 129 19.06 -15.32 -11.22
N PRO A 130 19.18 -16.26 -10.27
CA PRO A 130 19.74 -15.95 -8.96
C PRO A 130 21.18 -15.45 -9.04
N LEU A 131 21.59 -14.73 -8.01
CA LEU A 131 22.95 -14.22 -7.89
C LEU A 131 23.94 -15.38 -7.83
N SER A 132 24.92 -15.34 -8.73
CA SER A 132 26.10 -16.22 -8.65
C SER A 132 26.89 -15.96 -7.36
N MET A 133 27.68 -16.94 -6.93
CA MET A 133 28.53 -16.80 -5.74
C MET A 133 29.46 -15.58 -5.85
N GLU A 134 30.03 -15.32 -7.04
CA GLU A 134 30.86 -14.13 -7.27
C GLU A 134 30.09 -12.83 -7.04
N GLN A 135 28.87 -12.73 -7.57
CA GLN A 135 28.00 -11.57 -7.35
C GLN A 135 27.61 -11.43 -5.87
N GLN A 136 27.32 -12.53 -5.17
CA GLN A 136 27.03 -12.50 -3.74
C GLN A 136 28.23 -11.98 -2.94
N VAL A 137 29.44 -12.44 -3.25
CA VAL A 137 30.69 -11.93 -2.66
C VAL A 137 30.86 -10.44 -2.91
N THR A 138 30.61 -9.96 -4.14
CA THR A 138 30.66 -8.53 -4.46
C THR A 138 29.70 -7.72 -3.60
N VAL A 139 28.44 -8.16 -3.46
CA VAL A 139 27.43 -7.47 -2.63
C VAL A 139 27.84 -7.44 -1.16
N VAL A 140 28.33 -8.56 -0.61
CA VAL A 140 28.79 -8.63 0.78
C VAL A 140 29.94 -7.64 1.02
N ARG A 141 30.97 -7.64 0.15
CA ARG A 141 32.11 -6.72 0.25
C ARG A 141 31.67 -5.26 0.21
N GLN A 142 30.78 -4.91 -0.72
CA GLN A 142 30.26 -3.54 -0.84
C GLN A 142 29.50 -3.10 0.41
N ARG A 143 28.75 -4.01 1.03
CA ARG A 143 27.95 -3.70 2.23
C ARG A 143 28.79 -3.61 3.51
N LEU A 144 29.84 -4.43 3.64
CA LEU A 144 30.67 -4.49 4.85
C LEU A 144 31.86 -3.51 4.82
N GLY A 145 32.27 -3.02 3.66
CA GLY A 145 33.39 -2.10 3.48
C GLY A 145 34.73 -2.80 3.20
N THR A 146 35.81 -2.03 3.15
CA THR A 146 37.12 -2.47 2.62
C THR A 146 38.27 -2.48 3.63
N GLY A 147 38.03 -2.18 4.91
CA GLY A 147 39.06 -2.26 5.95
C GLY A 147 39.43 -3.70 6.34
N HIS A 148 40.55 -3.92 7.04
CA HIS A 148 40.98 -5.28 7.43
C HIS A 148 39.93 -6.02 8.26
N ALA A 149 39.31 -5.35 9.25
CA ALA A 149 38.21 -5.92 10.03
C ALA A 149 36.94 -6.18 9.19
N ALA A 150 36.74 -5.46 8.09
CA ALA A 150 35.66 -5.70 7.13
C ALA A 150 35.96 -6.86 6.19
N GLN A 151 37.24 -7.12 5.90
CA GLN A 151 37.68 -8.25 5.11
C GLN A 151 37.52 -9.57 5.86
N GLU A 152 38.04 -9.68 7.08
CA GLU A 152 37.82 -10.84 7.96
C GLU A 152 36.31 -11.07 8.19
N SER A 153 35.62 -9.94 8.39
CA SER A 153 34.20 -9.73 8.15
C SER A 153 33.53 -10.54 7.04
N THR A 154 33.92 -10.18 5.84
CA THR A 154 33.41 -10.72 4.58
C THR A 154 33.71 -12.20 4.51
N GLU A 155 34.95 -12.61 4.80
CA GLU A 155 35.38 -14.01 4.71
C GLU A 155 34.52 -14.91 5.59
N LYS A 156 34.33 -14.55 6.87
CA LYS A 156 33.44 -15.30 7.80
C LYS A 156 32.00 -15.39 7.30
N LEU A 157 31.46 -14.31 6.73
CA LEU A 157 30.08 -14.31 6.25
C LEU A 157 29.93 -15.15 4.97
N ILE A 158 30.94 -15.15 4.10
CA ILE A 158 30.93 -15.97 2.88
C ILE A 158 31.06 -17.46 3.23
N GLU A 159 31.94 -17.83 4.15
CA GLU A 159 32.03 -19.20 4.68
C GLU A 159 30.68 -19.65 5.26
N TYR A 160 30.05 -18.80 6.07
CA TYR A 160 28.72 -19.07 6.58
C TYR A 160 27.67 -19.28 5.48
N ILE A 161 27.65 -18.42 4.45
CA ILE A 161 26.71 -18.54 3.33
C ILE A 161 26.92 -19.86 2.56
N GLN A 162 28.17 -20.26 2.37
CA GLN A 162 28.52 -21.48 1.64
C GLN A 162 28.17 -22.75 2.43
N ASP A 163 28.43 -22.75 3.73
CA ASP A 163 28.38 -23.97 4.53
C ASP A 163 27.05 -24.19 5.27
N LYS A 164 26.31 -23.10 5.55
CA LYS A 164 25.19 -23.13 6.50
C LYS A 164 23.86 -22.67 5.93
N MET A 165 23.85 -21.94 4.81
CA MET A 165 22.59 -21.49 4.23
C MET A 165 21.93 -22.61 3.43
N PRO A 166 20.60 -22.78 3.55
CA PRO A 166 19.90 -23.82 2.81
C PRO A 166 19.95 -23.56 1.31
N VAL A 167 19.86 -24.65 0.56
CA VAL A 167 19.55 -24.64 -0.86
C VAL A 167 18.05 -24.76 -1.05
N ASP A 168 17.53 -24.11 -2.08
CA ASP A 168 16.16 -24.30 -2.52
C ASP A 168 15.97 -25.72 -3.04
N SER A 169 14.93 -26.41 -2.58
CA SER A 169 14.67 -27.81 -2.93
C SER A 169 14.27 -28.02 -4.38
N GLU A 170 13.68 -27.01 -5.04
CA GLU A 170 13.23 -27.09 -6.43
C GLU A 170 14.35 -26.72 -7.40
N THR A 171 15.10 -25.64 -7.10
CA THR A 171 16.14 -25.15 -8.02
C THR A 171 17.54 -25.70 -7.73
N GLY A 172 17.78 -26.19 -6.52
CA GLY A 172 19.11 -26.60 -6.05
C GLY A 172 20.08 -25.43 -5.83
N GLU A 173 19.62 -24.19 -5.96
CA GLU A 173 20.44 -22.99 -5.77
C GLU A 173 20.38 -22.50 -4.32
N LEU A 174 21.43 -21.83 -3.84
CA LEU A 174 21.41 -21.22 -2.51
C LEU A 174 20.26 -20.23 -2.39
N VAL A 175 19.55 -20.24 -1.24
CA VAL A 175 18.48 -19.26 -1.00
C VAL A 175 18.97 -17.81 -1.00
N THR A 176 20.26 -17.60 -0.71
CA THR A 176 20.95 -16.29 -0.79
C THR A 176 21.23 -15.85 -2.22
N GLY A 177 21.00 -16.71 -3.21
CA GLY A 177 20.91 -16.31 -4.61
C GLY A 177 19.77 -15.29 -4.83
N ASN A 178 18.76 -15.26 -3.95
CA ASN A 178 17.79 -14.17 -3.90
C ASN A 178 18.43 -12.93 -3.22
N PRO A 179 18.53 -11.78 -3.92
CA PRO A 179 19.12 -10.57 -3.36
C PRO A 179 18.48 -10.08 -2.05
N LEU A 180 17.18 -10.33 -1.85
CA LEU A 180 16.47 -9.94 -0.63
C LEU A 180 16.93 -10.77 0.57
N VAL A 181 17.06 -12.09 0.38
CA VAL A 181 17.55 -13.00 1.41
C VAL A 181 19.01 -12.69 1.74
N LEU A 182 19.84 -12.44 0.73
CA LEU A 182 21.23 -12.01 0.94
C LEU A 182 21.30 -10.72 1.75
N SER A 183 20.50 -9.71 1.40
CA SER A 183 20.50 -8.45 2.16
C SER A 183 20.07 -8.67 3.61
N MET A 184 19.10 -9.55 3.87
CA MET A 184 18.67 -9.90 5.23
C MET A 184 19.78 -10.59 6.02
N VAL A 185 20.47 -11.57 5.42
CA VAL A 185 21.65 -12.24 6.02
C VAL A 185 22.73 -11.22 6.38
N ILE A 186 23.07 -10.31 5.47
CA ILE A 186 24.06 -9.25 5.72
C ILE A 186 23.60 -8.34 6.88
N SER A 187 22.34 -7.92 6.90
CA SER A 187 21.79 -7.07 7.96
C SER A 187 21.83 -7.74 9.33
N ILE A 188 21.48 -9.02 9.41
CA ILE A 188 21.57 -9.79 10.66
C ILE A 188 23.04 -9.90 11.11
N HIS A 189 23.95 -10.26 10.20
CA HIS A 189 25.38 -10.34 10.50
C HIS A 189 25.91 -9.01 11.04
N MET A 190 25.54 -7.89 10.41
CA MET A 190 25.91 -6.56 10.89
C MET A 190 25.34 -6.27 12.28
N SER A 191 24.08 -6.61 12.53
CA SER A 191 23.45 -6.41 13.84
C SER A 191 24.14 -7.21 14.95
N LEU A 192 24.48 -8.46 14.69
CA LEU A 192 25.14 -9.34 15.67
C LEU A 192 26.53 -8.84 16.08
N ARG A 193 27.22 -8.10 15.20
CA ARG A 193 28.53 -7.51 15.50
C ARG A 193 28.48 -6.41 16.54
N PHE A 194 27.30 -5.81 16.76
CA PHE A 194 27.10 -4.75 17.75
C PHE A 194 26.41 -5.27 19.03
N THR A 195 26.05 -6.55 19.09
CA THR A 195 25.41 -7.15 20.26
C THR A 195 26.38 -8.11 20.96
N ASP A 196 26.80 -7.78 22.18
CA ASP A 196 27.71 -8.61 23.00
C ASP A 196 27.08 -9.93 23.50
N GLY A 197 25.83 -10.21 23.14
CA GLY A 197 24.98 -11.25 23.73
C GLY A 197 24.87 -12.56 22.94
N GLY A 198 25.99 -13.20 22.57
CA GLY A 198 26.05 -14.62 22.19
C GLY A 198 25.13 -15.14 21.05
N ALA A 199 24.36 -14.28 20.40
CA ALA A 199 23.42 -14.66 19.35
C ALA A 199 24.17 -15.08 18.08
N ARG A 200 23.77 -16.21 17.51
CA ARG A 200 24.44 -16.85 16.36
C ARG A 200 23.62 -16.67 15.09
N MET A 201 24.31 -16.72 13.95
CA MET A 201 23.67 -16.68 12.63
C MET A 201 22.69 -17.87 12.43
N PRO A 202 21.51 -17.65 11.81
CA PRO A 202 20.43 -18.65 11.74
C PRO A 202 20.52 -19.63 10.56
N HIS A 203 20.53 -20.94 10.84
CA HIS A 203 20.75 -22.01 9.84
C HIS A 203 19.55 -22.40 8.97
N SER A 204 18.42 -21.69 9.05
CA SER A 204 17.23 -21.99 8.24
C SER A 204 16.55 -20.71 7.78
N SER A 205 15.82 -20.78 6.66
CA SER A 205 15.02 -19.66 6.16
C SER A 205 13.99 -19.21 7.21
N THR A 206 13.31 -20.13 7.89
CA THR A 206 12.36 -19.80 8.96
C THR A 206 13.02 -19.05 10.11
N ALA A 207 14.18 -19.51 10.59
CA ALA A 207 14.91 -18.84 11.66
C ALA A 207 15.44 -17.46 11.22
N LEU A 208 15.82 -17.33 9.95
CA LEU A 208 16.25 -16.07 9.35
C LEU A 208 15.12 -15.04 9.34
N TYR A 209 13.93 -15.41 8.86
CA TYR A 209 12.76 -14.54 8.88
C TYR A 209 12.30 -14.22 10.31
N ALA A 210 12.28 -15.21 11.22
CA ALA A 210 11.92 -14.97 12.62
C ALA A 210 12.86 -13.95 13.29
N MET A 211 14.17 -14.09 13.06
CA MET A 211 15.16 -13.15 13.60
C MET A 211 15.01 -11.74 12.98
N ALA A 212 14.78 -11.65 11.68
CA ALA A 212 14.57 -10.38 11.00
C ALA A 212 13.29 -9.67 11.48
N SER A 213 12.17 -10.39 11.56
CA SER A 213 10.89 -9.85 12.06
C SER A 213 11.03 -9.34 13.49
N LYS A 214 11.62 -10.14 14.37
CA LYS A 214 11.87 -9.76 15.77
C LYS A 214 12.72 -8.48 15.87
N ALA A 215 13.82 -8.40 15.12
CA ALA A 215 14.68 -7.22 15.13
C ALA A 215 13.96 -5.95 14.59
N MET A 216 13.03 -6.09 13.64
CA MET A 216 12.22 -4.98 13.15
C MET A 216 11.24 -4.48 14.21
N LEU A 217 10.59 -5.39 14.93
CA LEU A 217 9.61 -5.08 15.99
C LEU A 217 10.29 -4.41 17.19
N GLU A 218 11.39 -4.97 17.68
CA GLU A 218 12.18 -4.39 18.79
C GLU A 218 12.63 -2.96 18.46
N ARG A 219 13.01 -2.69 17.20
CA ARG A 219 13.39 -1.35 16.75
C ARG A 219 12.23 -0.36 16.79
N VAL A 220 11.01 -0.80 16.46
CA VAL A 220 9.80 0.03 16.54
C VAL A 220 9.47 0.34 18.00
N GLU A 221 9.55 -0.65 18.89
CA GLU A 221 9.35 -0.45 20.32
C GLU A 221 10.35 0.55 20.92
N HIS A 222 11.63 0.44 20.57
CA HIS A 222 12.65 1.38 21.02
C HIS A 222 12.35 2.81 20.60
N LYS A 223 11.76 3.01 19.41
CA LYS A 223 11.33 4.32 18.93
C LYS A 223 10.07 4.81 19.64
N GLN A 224 9.16 3.91 20.02
CA GLN A 224 7.92 4.22 20.71
C GLN A 224 8.09 4.46 22.22
N ARG A 225 9.12 3.92 22.87
CA ARG A 225 9.42 4.22 24.30
C ARG A 225 9.71 5.70 24.59
N SER A 226 9.91 6.52 23.56
CA SER A 226 9.96 7.99 23.67
C SER A 226 8.58 8.66 23.74
N THR A 227 7.49 7.89 23.73
CA THR A 227 6.10 8.36 23.82
C THR A 227 5.29 7.36 24.66
N PRO A 228 4.56 7.76 25.72
CA PRO A 228 3.83 6.83 26.55
C PRO A 228 2.69 6.21 25.75
N SER A 229 2.87 4.98 25.28
CA SER A 229 1.83 4.19 24.61
C SER A 229 1.64 2.86 25.36
N HIS A 230 0.38 2.50 25.60
CA HIS A 230 -0.06 1.43 26.51
C HIS A 230 -0.23 0.05 25.84
N GLY A 231 0.40 -0.20 24.69
CA GLY A 231 0.33 -1.50 23.99
C GLY A 231 1.47 -2.43 24.38
N SER A 232 1.17 -3.68 24.73
CA SER A 232 2.20 -4.72 24.90
C SER A 232 2.68 -5.23 23.53
N SER A 233 3.95 -5.63 23.43
CA SER A 233 4.54 -6.18 22.19
C SER A 233 3.82 -7.41 21.66
N ALA A 234 3.32 -8.27 22.56
CA ALA A 234 2.53 -9.45 22.22
C ALA A 234 1.24 -9.10 21.45
N SER A 235 0.62 -7.95 21.75
CA SER A 235 -0.59 -7.50 21.05
C SER A 235 -0.31 -7.03 19.62
N LEU A 236 0.91 -6.55 19.33
CA LEU A 236 1.31 -6.12 17.99
C LEU A 236 1.61 -7.31 17.08
N ASP A 237 2.28 -8.34 17.62
CA ASP A 237 2.62 -9.56 16.88
C ASP A 237 1.35 -10.27 16.39
N GLU A 238 0.39 -10.50 17.30
CA GLU A 238 -0.90 -11.12 16.98
C GLU A 238 -1.67 -10.31 15.93
N LEU A 239 -1.67 -8.98 16.04
CA LEU A 239 -2.33 -8.08 15.09
C LEU A 239 -1.71 -8.17 13.70
N ILE A 240 -0.38 -8.14 13.61
CA ILE A 240 0.34 -8.24 12.35
C ILE A 240 0.08 -9.61 11.69
N GLU A 241 0.14 -10.69 12.45
CA GLU A 241 -0.16 -12.04 11.94
C GLU A 241 -1.59 -12.14 11.40
N ALA A 242 -2.58 -11.62 12.14
CA ALA A 242 -3.97 -11.62 11.72
C ALA A 242 -4.18 -10.82 10.43
N ILE A 243 -3.59 -9.62 10.33
CA ILE A 243 -3.67 -8.78 9.12
C ILE A 243 -3.11 -9.53 7.92
N PHE A 244 -1.90 -10.08 8.03
CA PHE A 244 -1.26 -10.76 6.91
C PHE A 244 -1.98 -12.04 6.51
N PHE A 245 -2.49 -12.81 7.47
CA PHE A 245 -3.27 -14.01 7.19
C PHE A 245 -4.59 -13.69 6.46
N GLN A 246 -5.34 -12.70 6.96
CA GLN A 246 -6.59 -12.27 6.33
C GLN A 246 -6.37 -11.68 4.93
N ALA A 247 -5.34 -10.85 4.77
CA ALA A 247 -4.99 -10.30 3.46
C ALA A 247 -4.58 -11.40 2.48
N HIS A 248 -3.77 -12.37 2.92
CA HIS A 248 -3.33 -13.48 2.10
C HIS A 248 -4.51 -14.33 1.59
N THR A 249 -5.40 -14.75 2.49
CA THR A 249 -6.58 -15.57 2.17
C THR A 249 -7.54 -14.86 1.22
N ARG A 250 -7.68 -13.54 1.34
CA ARG A 250 -8.50 -12.72 0.43
C ARG A 250 -7.78 -12.26 -0.84
N GLN A 251 -6.54 -12.72 -1.05
CA GLN A 251 -5.67 -12.31 -2.16
C GLN A 251 -5.47 -10.78 -2.26
N ARG A 252 -5.55 -10.07 -1.13
CA ARG A 252 -5.29 -8.63 -1.04
C ARG A 252 -3.81 -8.39 -0.83
N ARG A 253 -3.25 -7.45 -1.59
CA ARG A 253 -1.81 -7.13 -1.60
C ARG A 253 -1.48 -5.75 -1.04
N VAL A 254 -2.51 -4.90 -0.89
CA VAL A 254 -2.43 -3.60 -0.25
C VAL A 254 -3.20 -3.68 1.07
N ILE A 255 -2.56 -3.26 2.15
CA ILE A 255 -3.15 -3.17 3.48
C ILE A 255 -3.52 -1.70 3.72
N ASP A 256 -4.73 -1.50 4.21
CA ASP A 256 -5.32 -0.21 4.56
C ASP A 256 -5.88 -0.27 6.00
N ASP A 257 -6.30 0.88 6.53
CA ASP A 257 -6.86 1.00 7.88
C ASP A 257 -8.07 0.09 8.10
N GLY A 258 -8.89 -0.14 7.08
CA GLY A 258 -10.02 -1.08 7.15
C GLY A 258 -9.57 -2.51 7.45
N HIS A 259 -8.44 -2.95 6.92
CA HIS A 259 -7.86 -4.26 7.25
C HIS A 259 -7.33 -4.32 8.68
N LEU A 260 -6.68 -3.25 9.12
CA LEU A 260 -6.18 -3.14 10.49
C LEU A 260 -7.34 -3.25 11.48
N MET A 261 -8.43 -2.51 11.26
CA MET A 261 -9.62 -2.57 12.09
C MET A 261 -10.29 -3.94 12.06
N ALA A 262 -10.47 -4.53 10.87
CA ALA A 262 -11.07 -5.87 10.75
C ALA A 262 -10.25 -6.96 11.46
N ALA A 263 -8.92 -6.90 11.38
CA ALA A 263 -8.03 -7.82 12.08
C ALA A 263 -8.08 -7.60 13.60
N ALA A 264 -8.08 -6.35 14.07
CA ALA A 264 -8.19 -6.02 15.48
C ALA A 264 -9.51 -6.53 16.10
N VAL A 265 -10.64 -6.35 15.39
CA VAL A 265 -11.96 -6.88 15.77
C VAL A 265 -11.96 -8.41 15.78
N SER A 266 -11.32 -9.04 14.79
CA SER A 266 -11.27 -10.51 14.70
C SER A 266 -10.47 -11.15 15.85
N LEU A 267 -9.43 -10.47 16.32
CA LEU A 267 -8.62 -10.93 17.46
C LEU A 267 -9.34 -10.81 18.79
N HIS A 268 -10.13 -9.75 18.96
CA HIS A 268 -10.95 -9.54 20.14
C HIS A 268 -12.36 -10.08 19.88
N SER A 269 -12.51 -11.42 19.87
CA SER A 269 -13.77 -12.18 19.81
C SER A 269 -15.02 -11.35 19.48
N ALA A 270 -15.50 -11.41 18.23
CA ALA A 270 -16.70 -10.68 17.79
C ALA A 270 -17.91 -10.82 18.73
N ALA A 271 -18.06 -11.99 19.39
CA ALA A 271 -19.10 -12.27 20.38
C ALA A 271 -18.96 -11.46 21.70
N GLN A 272 -17.74 -11.15 22.13
CA GLN A 272 -17.46 -10.31 23.29
C GLN A 272 -17.64 -8.84 22.94
N LEU A 273 -17.19 -8.40 21.76
CA LEU A 273 -17.42 -7.04 21.28
C LEU A 273 -18.91 -6.74 21.07
N SER A 274 -19.69 -7.71 20.55
CA SER A 274 -21.15 -7.58 20.43
C SER A 274 -21.88 -7.60 21.78
N ALA A 275 -21.21 -8.02 22.85
CA ALA A 275 -21.76 -8.05 24.21
C ALA A 275 -21.36 -6.81 25.03
N ILE A 276 -20.57 -5.89 24.47
CA ILE A 276 -20.29 -4.59 25.10
C ILE A 276 -21.55 -3.75 24.99
N GLU A 277 -22.29 -3.64 26.10
CA GLU A 277 -23.31 -2.61 26.25
C GLU A 277 -22.61 -1.26 26.38
N PHE A 278 -22.73 -0.42 25.35
CA PHE A 278 -22.27 0.96 25.45
C PHE A 278 -23.13 1.70 26.47
N PRO A 279 -22.57 2.20 27.58
CA PRO A 279 -23.36 2.91 28.58
C PRO A 279 -23.94 4.16 27.95
N SER A 280 -25.25 4.38 28.13
CA SER A 280 -25.92 5.59 27.64
C SER A 280 -25.26 6.82 28.25
N PHE A 281 -24.64 7.65 27.42
CA PHE A 281 -24.06 8.91 27.85
C PHE A 281 -25.18 9.91 28.10
N THR A 282 -25.30 10.42 29.34
CA THR A 282 -26.35 11.36 29.76
C THR A 282 -26.00 12.84 29.50
N GLY A 283 -24.85 13.10 28.89
CA GLY A 283 -24.41 14.46 28.53
C GLY A 283 -24.79 14.86 27.09
N LYS A 284 -24.66 16.16 26.79
CA LYS A 284 -24.82 16.63 25.39
C LYS A 284 -23.65 16.09 24.55
N PRO A 285 -23.92 15.56 23.34
CA PRO A 285 -22.86 15.15 22.41
C PRO A 285 -21.95 16.34 22.08
N ALA A 286 -20.65 16.10 22.01
CA ALA A 286 -19.63 17.10 21.70
C ALA A 286 -18.80 16.65 20.50
N ILE A 287 -18.13 17.59 19.83
CA ILE A 287 -17.27 17.31 18.67
C ILE A 287 -16.23 16.23 19.04
N GLY A 288 -16.12 15.21 18.20
CA GLY A 288 -15.25 14.05 18.42
C GLY A 288 -15.89 12.89 19.18
N HIS A 289 -17.13 13.02 19.69
CA HIS A 289 -17.86 11.90 20.29
C HIS A 289 -18.40 10.95 19.22
N TYR A 290 -18.29 9.64 19.47
CA TYR A 290 -18.95 8.60 18.68
C TYR A 290 -20.35 8.36 19.24
N VAL A 291 -21.37 8.45 18.39
CA VAL A 291 -22.79 8.45 18.80
C VAL A 291 -23.63 7.52 17.92
N GLU A 292 -24.69 6.97 18.49
CA GLU A 292 -25.76 6.29 17.75
C GLU A 292 -26.86 7.29 17.40
N ILE A 293 -27.37 7.23 16.16
CA ILE A 293 -28.54 7.99 15.77
C ILE A 293 -29.78 7.23 16.23
N VAL A 294 -30.52 7.81 17.18
CA VAL A 294 -31.69 7.14 17.79
C VAL A 294 -33.01 7.40 17.06
N ALA A 295 -33.06 8.35 16.12
CA ALA A 295 -34.28 8.73 15.40
C ALA A 295 -33.99 9.31 14.00
N GLY A 296 -34.93 9.15 13.06
CA GLY A 296 -34.83 9.64 11.68
C GLY A 296 -34.49 8.55 10.64
N GLU A 297 -34.23 8.96 9.40
CA GLU A 297 -33.94 8.05 8.26
C GLU A 297 -32.68 7.19 8.48
N HIS A 298 -31.78 7.66 9.35
CA HIS A 298 -30.51 7.01 9.69
C HIS A 298 -30.51 6.41 11.11
N ALA A 299 -31.69 6.18 11.69
CA ALA A 299 -31.80 5.57 13.02
C ALA A 299 -31.16 4.18 13.07
N GLY A 300 -30.36 3.91 14.11
CA GLY A 300 -29.58 2.69 14.29
C GLY A 300 -28.19 2.70 13.63
N LEU A 301 -27.80 3.80 12.96
CA LEU A 301 -26.44 4.00 12.46
C LEU A 301 -25.57 4.75 13.49
N PHE A 302 -24.26 4.58 13.38
CA PHE A 302 -23.27 5.19 14.27
C PHE A 302 -22.36 6.16 13.50
N GLY A 303 -21.82 7.17 14.19
CA GLY A 303 -20.94 8.16 13.56
C GLY A 303 -20.25 9.08 14.57
N VAL A 304 -19.33 9.92 14.09
CA VAL A 304 -18.62 10.91 14.91
C VAL A 304 -19.27 12.29 14.76
N VAL A 305 -19.43 13.02 15.86
CA VAL A 305 -19.93 14.40 15.86
C VAL A 305 -18.86 15.36 15.32
N GLY A 306 -19.17 16.12 14.27
CA GLY A 306 -18.28 17.10 13.62
C GLY A 306 -18.77 18.54 13.74
N GLU A 307 -17.94 19.49 13.26
CA GLU A 307 -18.29 20.92 13.14
C GLU A 307 -19.13 21.17 11.88
N ALA A 308 -20.26 21.86 12.01
CA ALA A 308 -21.08 22.25 10.86
C ALA A 308 -20.38 23.34 10.03
N ASN A 309 -20.12 23.07 8.74
CA ASN A 309 -19.56 24.06 7.82
C ASN A 309 -20.66 24.98 7.28
N ALA A 310 -20.68 26.25 7.69
CA ALA A 310 -21.59 27.26 7.14
C ALA A 310 -21.29 27.53 5.64
N PHE A 311 -22.07 26.92 4.75
CA PHE A 311 -21.95 27.13 3.31
C PHE A 311 -22.56 28.48 2.91
N GLN A 312 -21.74 29.52 2.73
CA GLN A 312 -22.17 30.83 2.24
C GLN A 312 -22.26 30.81 0.71
N GLN A 313 -23.46 30.64 0.14
CA GLN A 313 -23.68 30.65 -1.31
C GLN A 313 -23.31 32.02 -1.91
N ARG A 314 -22.31 32.06 -2.80
CA ARG A 314 -22.14 33.13 -3.79
C ARG A 314 -22.73 32.68 -5.12
N GLY A 315 -23.89 33.22 -5.47
CA GLY A 315 -24.49 33.15 -6.81
C GLY A 315 -25.10 34.50 -7.20
N GLN A 316 -24.59 35.08 -8.28
CA GLN A 316 -25.18 36.23 -8.98
C GLN A 316 -26.49 35.79 -9.69
N GLY A 317 -27.53 36.65 -9.71
CA GLY A 317 -28.63 36.52 -10.68
C GLY A 317 -30.02 37.00 -10.24
N ILE A 318 -30.23 38.32 -10.20
CA ILE A 318 -31.43 39.11 -10.55
C ILE A 318 -32.80 38.38 -10.67
N PHE A 319 -33.74 38.61 -9.75
CA PHE A 319 -35.00 39.38 -9.95
C PHE A 319 -35.89 39.39 -8.68
N GLY A 320 -36.31 40.61 -8.27
CA GLY A 320 -37.62 40.89 -7.65
C GLY A 320 -37.81 40.78 -6.13
N GLY A 321 -37.84 41.93 -5.43
CA GLY A 321 -38.56 42.25 -4.16
C GLY A 321 -38.39 41.29 -2.98
N THR A 322 -37.99 41.67 -1.77
CA THR A 322 -38.40 42.84 -0.96
C THR A 322 -37.56 42.82 0.32
N SER A 323 -37.19 44.01 0.80
CA SER A 323 -36.82 44.39 2.18
C SER A 323 -36.10 43.42 3.13
N VAL A 324 -34.91 43.86 3.52
CA VAL A 324 -34.08 43.44 4.66
C VAL A 324 -34.81 43.55 5.99
N SER A 325 -34.64 42.55 6.86
CA SER A 325 -34.60 42.73 8.31
C SER A 325 -33.43 41.91 8.86
N ASN A 326 -32.40 42.64 9.30
CA ASN A 326 -31.28 42.12 10.06
C ASN A 326 -31.76 41.88 11.50
N ASP A 327 -31.91 40.62 11.90
CA ASP A 327 -31.89 40.23 13.30
C ASP A 327 -30.78 39.19 13.47
N VAL A 328 -29.64 39.69 13.92
CA VAL A 328 -28.50 38.92 14.43
C VAL A 328 -28.77 38.73 15.91
N GLU A 329 -29.36 37.60 16.31
CA GLU A 329 -29.31 37.17 17.72
C GLU A 329 -29.64 35.68 17.87
N ASN A 330 -28.69 34.95 18.49
CA ASN A 330 -28.77 33.58 19.01
C ASN A 330 -29.10 32.43 18.03
N GLN A 331 -28.11 32.04 17.20
CA GLN A 331 -28.06 30.67 16.68
C GLN A 331 -27.17 29.82 17.60
N GLU A 332 -27.77 28.87 18.31
CA GLU A 332 -27.03 27.79 18.98
C GLU A 332 -26.24 26.98 17.92
N PRO A 333 -25.02 26.49 18.26
CA PRO A 333 -24.20 25.76 17.31
C PRO A 333 -24.92 24.47 16.88
N CYS A 334 -25.30 24.41 15.61
CA CYS A 334 -25.80 23.19 14.99
C CYS A 334 -24.64 22.20 14.86
N LEU A 335 -24.79 21.00 15.41
CA LEU A 335 -23.80 19.93 15.32
C LEU A 335 -24.20 18.97 14.19
N GLU A 336 -23.22 18.54 13.39
CA GLU A 336 -23.43 17.57 12.32
C GLU A 336 -22.89 16.19 12.77
N VAL A 337 -23.62 15.12 12.45
CA VAL A 337 -23.14 13.75 12.66
C VAL A 337 -22.60 13.23 11.34
N GLN A 338 -21.32 12.95 11.30
CA GLN A 338 -20.69 12.32 10.15
C GLN A 338 -20.89 10.81 10.26
N LEU A 339 -21.79 10.28 9.43
CA LEU A 339 -22.13 8.86 9.37
C LEU A 339 -20.98 8.06 8.76
N ASP A 340 -20.59 6.97 9.43
CA ASP A 340 -19.71 5.98 8.82
C ASP A 340 -20.54 5.01 7.99
N ASP A 341 -20.40 5.10 6.67
CA ASP A 341 -20.88 4.05 5.76
C ASP A 341 -19.94 2.84 5.89
N PRO A 342 -20.42 1.59 6.09
CA PRO A 342 -19.57 0.39 6.15
C PRO A 342 -18.71 0.13 4.88
N GLY A 343 -18.75 1.04 3.91
CA GLY A 343 -17.98 1.04 2.68
C GLY A 343 -17.06 2.23 2.45
N ASN A 344 -16.52 2.93 3.46
CA ASN A 344 -15.44 3.91 3.19
C ASN A 344 -14.62 4.33 4.43
N LEU A 345 -13.39 3.84 4.58
CA LEU A 345 -12.39 4.40 5.52
C LEU A 345 -11.00 4.39 4.89
N GLU A 346 -10.64 5.53 4.28
CA GLU A 346 -9.31 6.16 4.07
C GLU A 346 -9.52 7.30 3.04
N SER A 347 -9.21 8.59 3.22
CA SER A 347 -8.47 9.34 4.23
C SER A 347 -8.69 10.84 3.99
N SER A 348 -8.98 11.62 5.04
CA SER A 348 -8.72 13.06 5.23
C SER A 348 -8.81 14.05 4.05
N GLY A 349 -9.89 14.86 4.04
CA GLY A 349 -9.87 16.25 3.54
C GLY A 349 -10.81 16.62 2.39
N LEU A 350 -12.06 17.02 2.75
CA LEU A 350 -13.06 17.80 1.97
C LEU A 350 -13.65 17.12 0.71
N GLN A 351 -14.96 17.02 0.46
CA GLN A 351 -16.19 17.38 1.20
C GLN A 351 -17.32 16.71 0.39
N LEU A 352 -18.15 15.86 1.01
CA LEU A 352 -19.48 15.52 0.48
C LEU A 352 -20.51 16.22 1.38
N PRO A 353 -21.66 16.63 0.84
CA PRO A 353 -22.57 17.53 1.54
C PRO A 353 -23.03 16.89 2.84
N PRO A 354 -23.08 17.65 3.95
CA PRO A 354 -23.68 17.15 5.17
C PRO A 354 -25.17 16.89 4.94
N VAL A 355 -25.66 15.75 5.41
CA VAL A 355 -27.09 15.54 5.58
C VAL A 355 -27.50 16.29 6.84
N VAL A 356 -28.12 17.45 6.66
CA VAL A 356 -28.68 18.26 7.74
C VAL A 356 -29.94 17.55 8.23
N VAL A 357 -29.87 16.90 9.38
CA VAL A 357 -31.07 16.51 10.12
C VAL A 357 -31.31 17.60 11.16
N PRO A 358 -32.41 18.37 11.08
CA PRO A 358 -32.76 19.25 12.17
C PRO A 358 -33.04 18.39 13.40
N LEU A 359 -32.22 18.53 14.44
CA LEU A 359 -32.61 18.12 15.78
C LEU A 359 -33.72 19.07 16.21
N SER A 360 -34.97 18.67 15.98
CA SER A 360 -36.11 19.31 16.63
C SER A 360 -35.97 19.10 18.14
N CYS A 361 -35.91 20.22 18.88
CA CYS A 361 -36.09 20.25 20.33
C CYS A 361 -37.41 19.62 20.76
#